data_AF-S9NTZ6-F1
#
_entry.id   AF-S9NTZ6-F1
#
_cell.length_a   1.000
_cell.length_b   1.000
_cell.length_c   1.000
_cell.angle_alpha   90.00
_cell.angle_beta   90.00
_cell.angle_gamma   90.00
#
_symmetry.space_group_name_H-M   'P 1'
#
loop_
_entity.id
_entity.type
_entity.pdbx_description
1 polymer ?
#
loop_
_entity_poly.entity_id
_entity_poly.type
_entity_poly.pdbx_seq_one_letter_code
_entity_poly.pdbx_strand_id
1 'polypeptide(L)'
;MTVETPDRFGWVNDKLSEIRANSDRTVAKIEELTRDPALEREAREKFPDDPYILKILHWAMENERILARHGVFIDYVDPFGEL
;
A
#
# COMPACT_ATOMS: atom_id res chain seq x y z
N MET A 1 10.11 -27.48 8.90
CA MET A 1 9.45 -26.20 9.20
C MET A 1 9.71 -25.29 8.01
N THR A 2 8.78 -25.22 7.06
CA THR A 2 8.86 -24.27 5.94
C THR A 2 8.68 -22.89 6.52
N VAL A 3 9.73 -22.07 6.49
CA VAL A 3 9.62 -20.65 6.81
C VAL A 3 8.82 -20.05 5.66
N GLU A 4 7.53 -19.76 5.89
CA GLU A 4 6.74 -18.99 4.95
C GLU A 4 7.41 -17.64 4.79
N THR A 5 7.96 -17.38 3.59
CA THR A 5 8.46 -16.05 3.26
C THR A 5 7.24 -15.16 3.16
N PRO A 6 7.13 -14.08 3.95
CA PRO A 6 5.97 -13.21 3.86
C PRO A 6 5.83 -12.68 2.42
N ASP A 7 4.64 -12.81 1.84
CA ASP A 7 4.38 -12.28 0.50
C ASP A 7 4.41 -10.75 0.54
N ARG A 8 5.52 -10.18 0.09
CA ARG A 8 5.73 -8.74 0.04
C ARG A 8 4.73 -8.02 -0.86
N PHE A 9 4.32 -8.64 -1.96
CA PHE A 9 3.41 -8.00 -2.91
C PHE A 9 1.98 -8.03 -2.39
N GLY A 10 1.57 -9.17 -1.81
CA GLY A 10 0.33 -9.29 -1.05
C GLY A 10 0.22 -8.22 0.04
N TRP A 11 1.24 -8.12 0.90
CA TRP A 11 1.21 -7.12 1.98
C TRP A 11 1.16 -5.67 1.49
N VAL A 12 1.92 -5.31 0.44
CA VAL A 12 1.83 -3.95 -0.13
C VAL A 12 0.43 -3.70 -0.69
N ASN A 13 -0.17 -4.66 -1.40
CA ASN A 13 -1.52 -4.52 -1.93
C ASN A 13 -2.57 -4.38 -0.82
N ASP A 14 -2.42 -5.13 0.27
CA ASP A 14 -3.29 -5.01 1.45
C ASP A 14 -3.21 -3.59 2.03
N LYS A 15 -2.00 -3.04 2.20
CA LYS A 15 -1.81 -1.68 2.71
C LYS A 15 -2.40 -0.62 1.80
N LEU A 16 -2.26 -0.75 0.48
CA LEU A 16 -2.92 0.16 -0.46
C LEU A 16 -4.44 0.06 -0.35
N SER A 17 -4.98 -1.14 -0.16
CA SER A 17 -6.42 -1.36 -0.01
C SER A 17 -6.94 -0.73 1.28
N GLU A 18 -6.22 -0.87 2.40
CA GLU A 18 -6.50 -0.18 3.65
C GLU A 18 -6.50 1.34 3.46
N ILE A 19 -5.46 1.90 2.81
CA ILE A 19 -5.36 3.34 2.54
C ILE A 19 -6.56 3.83 1.72
N ARG A 20 -6.89 3.14 0.62
CA ARG A 20 -8.02 3.50 -0.24
C ARG A 20 -9.34 3.48 0.52
N ALA A 21 -9.59 2.43 1.29
CA ALA A 21 -10.80 2.28 2.09
C ALA A 21 -10.98 3.39 3.15
N ASN A 22 -9.87 3.89 3.71
CA ASN A 22 -9.88 4.93 4.74
C ASN A 22 -9.66 6.36 4.20
N SER A 23 -9.55 6.52 2.87
CA SER A 23 -9.22 7.81 2.25
C SER A 23 -10.41 8.74 2.03
N ASP A 24 -11.63 8.24 2.19
CA ASP A 24 -12.86 8.92 1.77
C ASP A 24 -12.80 9.45 0.32
N ARG A 25 -11.94 8.87 -0.53
CA ARG A 25 -11.62 9.34 -1.90
C ARG A 25 -11.26 10.82 -1.96
N THR A 26 -10.45 11.28 -1.01
CA THR A 26 -9.93 12.66 -1.03
C THR A 26 -8.42 12.66 -1.19
N VAL A 27 -7.91 13.64 -1.95
CA VAL A 27 -6.47 13.83 -2.13
C VAL A 27 -5.77 14.06 -0.79
N ALA A 28 -6.38 14.89 0.07
CA ALA A 28 -5.83 15.21 1.39
C ALA A 28 -5.64 13.95 2.25
N LYS A 29 -6.63 13.06 2.29
CA LYS A 29 -6.56 11.84 3.10
C LYS A 29 -5.62 10.81 2.50
N ILE A 30 -5.58 10.65 1.18
CA ILE A 30 -4.56 9.83 0.50
C ILE A 30 -3.16 10.34 0.87
N GLU A 31 -2.91 11.64 0.79
CA GLU A 31 -1.61 12.21 1.15
C GLU A 31 -1.26 12.06 2.63
N GLU A 32 -2.24 12.16 3.53
CA GLU A 32 -2.05 11.92 4.96
C GLU A 32 -1.65 10.47 5.22
N LEU A 33 -2.45 9.51 4.75
CA LEU A 33 -2.26 8.09 5.01
C LEU A 33 -0.99 7.53 4.36
N THR A 34 -0.65 7.98 3.14
CA THR A 34 0.56 7.55 2.43
C THR A 34 1.86 8.17 2.97
N ARG A 35 1.77 9.14 3.88
CA ARG A 35 2.93 9.73 4.57
C ARG A 35 3.05 9.28 6.01
N ASP A 36 2.22 8.35 6.47
CA ASP A 36 2.26 7.86 7.84
C ASP A 36 3.59 7.10 8.10
N PRO A 37 4.46 7.58 9.01
CA PRO A 37 5.70 6.89 9.35
C PRO A 37 5.48 5.50 9.97
N ALA A 38 4.27 5.19 10.44
CA ALA A 38 3.93 3.85 10.93
C ALA A 38 4.05 2.78 9.84
N LEU A 39 3.77 3.12 8.57
CA LEU A 39 3.87 2.17 7.44
C LEU A 39 5.31 1.73 7.19
N GLU A 40 6.27 2.66 7.24
CA GLU A 40 7.69 2.33 7.10
C GLU A 40 8.21 1.49 8.26
N ARG A 41 7.74 1.79 9.49
CA ARG A 41 8.08 0.99 10.67
C ARG A 41 7.55 -0.43 10.53
N GLU A 42 6.28 -0.59 10.17
CA GLU A 42 5.67 -1.91 9.94
C GLU A 42 6.43 -2.70 8.85
N ALA A 43 6.79 -2.04 7.74
CA ALA A 43 7.56 -2.67 6.66
C ALA A 43 8.92 -3.19 7.15
N ARG A 44 9.65 -2.41 7.96
CA ARG A 44 10.95 -2.82 8.52
C ARG A 44 10.83 -3.96 9.53
N GLU A 45 9.76 -3.96 10.33
CA GLU A 45 9.51 -5.02 11.31
C GLU A 45 9.11 -6.34 10.65
N LYS A 46 8.28 -6.27 9.60
CA LYS A 46 7.74 -7.45 8.91
C LYS A 46 8.71 -8.03 7.88
N PHE A 47 9.56 -7.19 7.28
CA PHE A 47 10.51 -7.59 6.24
C PHE A 47 11.93 -7.08 6.56
N PRO A 48 12.54 -7.49 7.69
CA PRO A 48 13.83 -6.97 8.13
C PRO A 48 14.98 -7.26 7.14
N ASP A 49 14.87 -8.35 6.38
CA ASP A 49 15.88 -8.80 5.43
C ASP A 49 15.58 -8.40 3.96
N ASP A 50 14.47 -7.71 3.68
CA ASP A 50 14.14 -7.26 2.31
C ASP A 50 14.66 -5.83 2.08
N PRO A 51 15.75 -5.63 1.31
CA PRO A 51 16.30 -4.30 1.04
C PRO A 51 15.44 -3.47 0.06
N TYR A 52 14.38 -4.04 -0.51
CA TYR A 52 13.54 -3.43 -1.54
C TYR A 52 12.12 -3.11 -1.06
N ILE A 53 11.63 -3.69 0.04
CA ILE A 53 10.25 -3.51 0.49
C ILE A 53 9.86 -2.03 0.62
N LEU A 54 10.72 -1.22 1.23
CA LEU A 54 10.48 0.22 1.38
C LEU A 54 10.43 0.92 0.03
N LYS A 55 11.29 0.54 -0.93
CA LYS A 55 11.27 1.12 -2.28
C LYS A 55 9.96 0.78 -3.00
N ILE A 56 9.49 -0.46 -2.89
CA ILE A 56 8.20 -0.89 -3.47
C ILE A 56 7.04 -0.12 -2.84
N LEU A 57 7.02 -0.04 -1.51
CA LEU A 57 5.99 0.69 -0.77
C LEU A 57 5.96 2.18 -1.15
N HIS A 58 7.11 2.85 -1.17
CA HIS A 58 7.20 4.26 -1.58
C HIS A 58 6.72 4.49 -3.01
N TRP A 59 7.12 3.60 -3.94
CA TRP A 59 6.69 3.71 -5.33
C TRP A 59 5.17 3.55 -5.46
N ALA A 60 4.59 2.57 -4.77
CA ALA A 60 3.14 2.38 -4.75
C ALA A 60 2.41 3.59 -4.15
N MET A 61 2.90 4.14 -3.04
CA MET A 61 2.32 5.32 -2.38
C MET A 61 2.45 6.59 -3.21
N GLU A 62 3.52 6.75 -4.00
CA GLU A 62 3.65 7.86 -4.94
C GLU A 62 2.62 7.76 -6.06
N ASN A 63 2.38 6.56 -6.61
CA ASN A 63 1.35 6.35 -7.62
C ASN A 63 -0.05 6.72 -7.10
N GLU A 64 -0.42 6.29 -5.88
CA GLU A 64 -1.71 6.68 -5.28
C GLU A 64 -1.86 8.20 -5.17
N ARG A 65 -0.81 8.90 -4.73
CA ARG A 65 -0.81 10.36 -4.60
C ARG A 65 -0.92 11.06 -5.94
N ILE A 66 -0.18 10.61 -6.95
CA ILE A 66 -0.24 11.17 -8.31
C ILE A 66 -1.66 11.02 -8.86
N LEU A 67 -2.22 9.82 -8.80
CA LEU A 67 -3.57 9.55 -9.30
C LEU A 67 -4.61 10.38 -8.58
N ALA A 68 -4.57 10.43 -7.24
CA ALA A 68 -5.51 11.20 -6.43
C ALA A 68 -5.47 12.69 -6.79
N ARG A 69 -4.28 13.28 -6.98
CA ARG A 69 -4.12 14.68 -7.42
C ARG A 69 -4.75 14.97 -8.79
N HIS A 70 -4.89 13.95 -9.63
CA HIS A 70 -5.59 14.02 -10.91
C HIS A 70 -7.09 13.64 -10.82
N GLY A 71 -7.61 13.45 -9.60
CA GLY A 71 -9.00 13.03 -9.37
C GLY A 71 -9.27 11.56 -9.71
N VAL A 72 -8.22 10.76 -9.89
CA VAL A 72 -8.31 9.34 -10.18
C VAL A 72 -8.12 8.55 -8.88
N PHE A 73 -9.12 7.74 -8.53
CA PHE A 73 -9.09 6.88 -7.35
C PHE A 73 -9.21 5.43 -7.81
N ILE A 74 -8.23 4.61 -7.44
CA ILE A 74 -8.24 3.20 -7.80
C ILE A 74 -9.25 2.48 -6.93
N ASP A 75 -10.25 1.90 -7.57
CA ASP A 75 -11.06 0.85 -6.98
C ASP A 75 -10.38 -0.47 -7.27
N TYR A 76 -9.98 -1.19 -6.22
CA TYR A 76 -9.54 -2.56 -6.40
C TYR A 76 -10.76 -3.39 -6.79
N VAL A 77 -10.93 -3.62 -8.08
CA VAL A 77 -11.81 -4.66 -8.60
C VAL A 77 -10.94 -5.91 -8.62
N ASP A 78 -11.28 -6.91 -7.82
CA ASP A 78 -10.70 -8.25 -7.97
C ASP A 78 -10.95 -8.69 -9.42
N PRO A 79 -9.90 -8.82 -10.26
CA PRO A 79 -10.08 -9.20 -11.66
C PRO A 79 -10.61 -10.63 -11.81
N PHE A 80 -10.62 -11.43 -10.73
CA PHE A 80 -11.14 -12.79 -10.69
C PHE A 80 -12.44 -12.96 -9.90
N GLY A 81 -12.93 -11.88 -9.28
CA GLY A 81 -14.26 -11.76 -8.69
C GLY A 81 -14.81 -13.02 -8.00
N GLU A 82 -14.24 -13.42 -6.86
CA GLU A 82 -15.00 -14.26 -5.92
C GLU A 82 -15.69 -13.37 -4.90
N LEU A 83 -16.97 -13.06 -5.19
CA LEU A 83 -17.95 -12.47 -4.27
C LEU A 83 -18.45 -13.52 -3.26
#